data_AF-A0A4P9WXI7-F1
#
_entry.id   AF-A0A4P9WXI7-F1
#
_cell.length_a   1.000
_cell.length_b   1.000
_cell.length_c   1.000
_cell.angle_alpha   90.00
_cell.angle_beta   90.00
_cell.angle_gamma   90.00
#
_symmetry.space_group_name_H-M   'P 1'
#
loop_
_entity.id
_entity.type
_entity.pdbx_description
1 polymer ?
#
loop_
_entity_poly.entity_id
_entity_poly.type
_entity_poly.pdbx_seq_one_letter_code
_entity_poly.pdbx_strand_id
1 'polypeptide(L)'
;MNVEHGLEQQKEEFATKMKYLKWRQEELSRKDQQLKDNLQKFSKYLKENDVKRLRALRKAYDEEKTCHEKDVEIVTLNHQLAAMTASHAKQNAAVDRLVFHQRYLEHFIECNDDYGELQDIVARHTNLASTNVELSAKRTRVLQSIDDQTAALAAALQKHSDMTLESNNTIAMLQAKLEAAQNQTAKAQAHYQRAASGVSHRTLLLSQVKMATSNLVTTIRSHFEGRMANVTTTMEQLDAIHVVISDLDAICRAKALNPD
;
A
#
# COMPACT_ATOMS: atom_id res chain seq x y z
N MET A 1 -64.02 36.63 140.80
CA MET A 1 -64.86 36.00 139.77
C MET A 1 -64.76 36.64 138.37
N ASN A 2 -64.19 37.84 138.19
CA ASN A 2 -64.11 38.48 136.85
C ASN A 2 -62.87 38.14 136.00
N VAL A 3 -61.81 37.59 136.60
CA VAL A 3 -60.57 37.25 135.90
C VAL A 3 -60.62 35.83 135.31
N GLU A 4 -61.31 34.90 135.98
CA GLU A 4 -61.52 33.53 135.48
C GLU A 4 -62.45 33.49 134.26
N HIS A 5 -63.50 34.32 134.22
CA HIS A 5 -64.47 34.32 133.12
C HIS A 5 -63.89 34.92 131.82
N GLY A 6 -63.07 35.97 131.91
CA GLY A 6 -62.38 36.55 130.73
C GLY A 6 -61.26 35.65 130.17
N LEU A 7 -60.58 34.89 131.03
CA LEU A 7 -59.58 33.90 130.61
C LEU A 7 -60.23 32.69 129.91
N GLU A 8 -61.43 32.29 130.37
CA GLU A 8 -62.23 31.22 129.75
C GLU A 8 -62.75 31.63 128.37
N GLN A 9 -63.21 32.87 128.23
CA GLN A 9 -63.68 33.43 126.95
C GLN A 9 -62.54 33.56 125.93
N GLN A 10 -61.36 33.98 126.38
CA GLN A 10 -60.17 34.06 125.53
C GLN A 10 -59.63 32.67 125.12
N LYS A 11 -59.76 31.67 126.00
CA LYS A 11 -59.50 30.26 125.69
C LYS A 11 -60.49 29.70 124.66
N GLU A 12 -61.78 30.02 124.77
CA GLU A 12 -62.80 29.61 123.80
C GLU A 12 -62.58 30.24 122.42
N GLU A 13 -62.29 31.55 122.37
CA GLU A 13 -61.96 32.23 121.12
C GLU A 13 -60.69 31.66 120.47
N PHE A 14 -59.66 31.39 121.28
CA PHE A 14 -58.42 30.76 120.80
C PHE A 14 -58.67 29.33 120.31
N ALA A 15 -59.48 28.54 121.02
CA ALA A 15 -59.87 27.20 120.62
C ALA A 15 -60.67 27.22 119.30
N THR A 16 -61.54 28.21 119.11
CA THR A 16 -62.33 28.38 117.88
C THR A 16 -61.44 28.80 116.71
N LYS A 17 -60.52 29.74 116.90
CA LYS A 17 -59.50 30.11 115.89
C LYS A 17 -58.58 28.94 115.56
N MET A 18 -58.15 28.16 116.56
CA MET A 18 -57.33 26.96 116.35
C MET A 18 -58.08 25.88 115.56
N LYS A 19 -59.39 25.67 115.84
CA LYS A 19 -60.23 24.79 115.03
C LYS A 19 -60.34 25.27 113.58
N TYR A 20 -60.55 26.56 113.36
CA TYR A 20 -60.62 27.14 112.01
C TYR A 20 -59.29 27.04 111.25
N LEU A 21 -58.16 27.36 111.90
CA LEU A 21 -56.84 27.26 111.30
C LEU A 21 -56.50 25.80 110.97
N LYS A 22 -56.83 24.86 111.86
CA LYS A 22 -56.64 23.42 111.62
C LYS A 22 -57.49 22.94 110.45
N TRP A 23 -58.77 23.31 110.41
CA TRP A 23 -59.65 23.03 109.27
C TRP A 23 -59.11 23.64 107.96
N ARG A 24 -58.63 24.89 108.00
CA ARG A 24 -58.07 25.56 106.83
C ARG A 24 -56.77 24.92 106.36
N GLN A 25 -55.93 24.47 107.28
CA GLN A 25 -54.70 23.73 106.98
C GLN A 25 -55.02 22.37 106.35
N GLU A 26 -56.00 21.64 106.88
CA GLU A 26 -56.49 20.37 106.31
C GLU A 26 -57.09 20.58 104.90
N GLU A 27 -57.88 21.63 104.70
CA GLU A 27 -58.46 21.97 103.40
C GLU A 27 -57.40 22.41 102.37
N LEU A 28 -56.40 23.20 102.79
CA LEU A 28 -55.26 23.56 101.93
C LEU A 28 -54.42 22.33 101.58
N SER A 29 -54.17 21.44 102.55
CA SER A 29 -53.46 20.18 102.32
C SER A 29 -54.21 19.27 101.34
N ARG A 30 -55.55 19.19 101.47
CA ARG A 30 -56.42 18.45 100.54
C ARG A 30 -56.33 19.02 99.12
N LYS A 31 -56.40 20.35 98.98
CA LYS A 31 -56.28 21.02 97.66
C LYS A 31 -54.89 20.84 97.05
N ASP A 32 -53.83 20.92 97.84
CA ASP A 32 -52.46 20.71 97.37
C ASP A 32 -52.26 19.25 96.91
N GLN A 33 -52.82 18.28 97.65
CA GLN A 33 -52.82 16.88 97.23
C GLN A 33 -53.60 16.66 95.93
N GLN A 34 -54.78 17.27 95.78
CA GLN A 34 -55.55 17.21 94.53
C GLN A 34 -54.78 17.82 93.35
N LEU A 35 -54.08 18.94 93.56
CA LEU A 35 -53.25 19.55 92.53
C LEU A 35 -52.09 18.64 92.12
N LYS A 36 -51.40 18.01 93.09
CA LYS A 36 -50.34 17.03 92.82
C LYS A 36 -50.84 15.84 92.03
N ASP A 37 -51.97 15.26 92.41
CA ASP A 37 -52.59 14.12 91.71
C ASP A 37 -53.00 14.50 90.27
N ASN A 38 -53.58 15.70 90.09
CA ASN A 38 -53.95 16.21 88.79
C ASN A 38 -52.71 16.45 87.91
N LEU A 39 -51.64 17.01 88.47
CA LEU A 39 -50.39 17.26 87.74
C LEU A 39 -49.73 15.95 87.30
N GLN A 40 -49.78 14.91 88.14
CA GLN A 40 -49.33 13.56 87.76
C GLN A 40 -50.19 12.96 86.64
N LYS A 41 -51.53 13.10 86.69
CA LYS A 41 -52.44 12.66 85.62
C LYS A 41 -52.18 13.40 84.31
N PHE A 42 -52.01 14.73 84.34
CA PHE A 42 -51.68 15.52 83.16
C PHE A 42 -50.32 15.15 82.58
N SER A 43 -49.30 14.96 83.43
CA SER A 43 -47.98 14.50 82.97
C SER A 43 -48.06 13.13 82.28
N LYS A 44 -48.84 12.19 82.83
CA LYS A 44 -49.08 10.89 82.22
C LYS A 44 -49.82 11.02 80.88
N TYR A 45 -50.89 11.81 80.84
CA TYR A 45 -51.66 12.06 79.62
C TYR A 45 -50.81 12.68 78.51
N LEU A 46 -49.98 13.68 78.84
CA LEU A 46 -49.07 14.32 77.89
C LEU A 46 -48.08 13.31 77.32
N LYS A 47 -47.45 12.48 78.16
CA LYS A 47 -46.54 11.41 77.70
C LYS A 47 -47.25 10.42 76.78
N GLU A 48 -48.43 9.95 77.14
CA GLU A 48 -49.21 9.01 76.32
C GLU A 48 -49.66 9.63 74.99
N ASN A 49 -50.05 10.92 75.01
CA ASN A 49 -50.43 11.65 73.81
C ASN A 49 -49.22 11.86 72.89
N ASP A 50 -48.05 12.22 73.44
CA ASP A 50 -46.82 12.33 72.68
C ASP A 50 -46.40 11.00 72.04
N VAL A 51 -46.55 9.88 72.75
CA VAL A 51 -46.32 8.54 72.19
C VAL A 51 -47.28 8.23 71.04
N LYS A 52 -48.57 8.57 71.18
CA LYS A 52 -49.57 8.39 70.11
C LYS A 52 -49.25 9.27 68.90
N ARG A 53 -48.88 10.54 69.14
CA ARG A 53 -48.48 11.49 68.10
C ARG A 53 -47.24 10.99 67.34
N LEU A 54 -46.20 10.56 68.07
CA LEU A 54 -44.98 10.01 67.46
C LEU A 54 -45.26 8.73 66.66
N ARG A 55 -46.11 7.83 67.17
CA ARG A 55 -46.51 6.62 66.43
C ARG A 55 -47.28 6.97 65.16
N ALA A 56 -48.22 7.92 65.22
CA ALA A 56 -48.98 8.37 64.05
C ALA A 56 -48.07 9.02 63.01
N LEU A 57 -47.15 9.91 63.43
CA LEU A 57 -46.17 10.54 62.55
C LEU A 57 -45.25 9.52 61.89
N ARG A 58 -44.74 8.54 62.66
CA ARG A 58 -43.89 7.48 62.12
C ARG A 58 -44.63 6.62 61.10
N LYS A 59 -45.88 6.26 61.41
CA LYS A 59 -46.72 5.48 60.49
C LYS A 59 -46.99 6.25 59.19
N ALA A 60 -47.32 7.54 59.27
CA ALA A 60 -47.53 8.37 58.08
C ALA A 60 -46.24 8.48 57.24
N TYR A 61 -45.08 8.66 57.88
CA TYR A 61 -43.79 8.68 57.19
C TYR A 61 -43.47 7.34 56.51
N ASP A 62 -43.66 6.22 57.20
CA ASP A 62 -43.40 4.88 56.65
C ASP A 62 -44.35 4.57 55.48
N GLU A 63 -45.62 4.99 55.56
CA GLU A 63 -46.61 4.88 54.47
C GLU A 63 -46.24 5.75 53.26
N GLU A 64 -45.86 7.02 53.48
CA GLU A 64 -45.43 7.92 52.41
C GLU A 64 -44.18 7.39 51.69
N LYS A 65 -43.20 6.90 52.46
CA LYS A 65 -42.00 6.27 51.92
C LYS A 65 -42.34 5.03 51.07
N THR A 66 -43.20 4.15 51.58
CA THR A 66 -43.60 2.93 50.86
C THR A 66 -44.37 3.27 49.58
N CYS A 67 -45.24 4.28 49.64
CA CYS A 67 -45.96 4.79 48.48
C CYS A 67 -44.98 5.27 47.39
N HIS A 68 -44.00 6.09 47.78
CA HIS A 68 -42.97 6.58 46.85
C HIS A 68 -42.14 5.44 46.23
N GLU A 69 -41.70 4.47 47.03
CA GLU A 69 -40.97 3.30 46.53
C GLU A 69 -41.79 2.51 45.49
N LYS A 70 -43.09 2.34 45.75
CA LYS A 70 -44.01 1.64 44.83
C LYS A 70 -44.28 2.45 43.57
N ASP A 71 -44.39 3.77 43.65
CA ASP A 71 -44.57 4.62 42.47
C ASP A 71 -43.36 4.52 41.52
N VAL A 72 -42.14 4.53 42.07
CA VAL A 72 -40.91 4.34 41.28
C VAL A 72 -40.86 2.95 40.65
N GLU A 73 -41.26 1.91 41.40
CA GLU A 73 -41.34 0.54 40.90
C GLU A 73 -42.35 0.42 39.73
N ILE A 74 -43.54 1.02 39.87
CA ILE A 74 -44.58 1.05 38.83
C ILE A 74 -44.06 1.70 37.56
N VAL A 75 -43.40 2.87 37.67
CA VAL A 75 -42.82 3.57 36.50
C VAL A 75 -41.78 2.69 35.82
N THR A 76 -40.91 2.04 36.60
CA THR A 76 -39.85 1.17 36.07
C THR A 76 -40.43 -0.04 35.36
N LEU A 77 -41.40 -0.73 35.97
CA LEU A 77 -42.07 -1.89 35.39
C LEU A 77 -42.86 -1.53 34.13
N ASN A 78 -43.55 -0.39 34.13
CA ASN A 78 -44.27 0.08 32.94
C ASN A 78 -43.32 0.36 31.78
N HIS A 79 -42.14 0.94 32.05
CA HIS A 79 -41.14 1.15 31.01
C HIS A 79 -40.61 -0.18 30.44
N GLN A 80 -40.32 -1.16 31.30
CA GLN A 80 -39.90 -2.50 30.87
C GLN A 80 -40.99 -3.20 30.05
N LEU A 81 -42.25 -3.11 30.48
CA LEU A 81 -43.39 -3.70 29.77
C LEU A 81 -43.56 -3.07 28.39
N ALA A 82 -43.44 -1.74 28.29
CA ALA A 82 -43.50 -1.03 27.01
C ALA A 82 -42.37 -1.47 26.06
N ALA A 83 -41.14 -1.60 26.56
CA ALA A 83 -40.01 -2.08 25.78
C ALA A 83 -40.21 -3.51 25.28
N MET A 84 -40.66 -4.42 26.16
CA MET A 84 -40.94 -5.81 25.79
C MET A 84 -42.08 -5.92 24.79
N THR A 85 -43.13 -5.11 24.93
CA THR A 85 -44.26 -5.05 23.99
C THR A 85 -43.81 -4.57 22.61
N ALA A 86 -42.95 -3.54 22.56
CA ALA A 86 -42.39 -3.04 21.31
C ALA A 86 -41.49 -4.09 20.63
N SER A 87 -40.68 -4.82 21.40
CA SER A 87 -39.85 -5.91 20.90
C SER A 87 -40.71 -7.04 20.32
N HIS A 88 -41.74 -7.47 21.06
CA HIS A 88 -42.67 -8.50 20.62
C HIS A 88 -43.42 -8.10 19.34
N ALA A 89 -43.89 -6.84 19.26
CA ALA A 89 -44.52 -6.32 18.04
C ALA A 89 -43.57 -6.34 16.83
N LYS A 90 -42.29 -5.98 17.02
CA LYS A 90 -41.26 -6.03 15.98
C LYS A 90 -40.99 -7.46 15.52
N GLN A 91 -40.92 -8.42 16.45
CA GLN A 91 -40.73 -9.83 16.16
C GLN A 91 -41.91 -10.41 15.39
N ASN A 92 -43.15 -10.13 15.82
CA ASN A 92 -44.35 -10.56 15.11
C ASN A 92 -44.40 -9.99 13.68
N ALA A 93 -44.09 -8.70 13.50
CA ALA A 93 -44.03 -8.13 12.16
C ALA A 93 -42.93 -8.78 11.28
N ALA A 94 -41.85 -9.29 11.86
CA ALA A 94 -40.85 -10.07 11.14
C ALA A 94 -41.36 -11.45 10.77
N VAL A 95 -42.05 -12.13 11.69
CA VAL A 95 -42.68 -13.44 11.46
C VAL A 95 -43.74 -13.33 10.36
N ASP A 96 -44.63 -12.33 10.41
CA ASP A 96 -45.67 -12.13 9.40
C ASP A 96 -45.08 -11.96 7.99
N ARG A 97 -43.96 -11.23 7.87
CA ARG A 97 -43.21 -11.13 6.61
C ARG A 97 -42.65 -12.47 6.15
N LEU A 98 -42.07 -13.25 7.05
CA LEU A 98 -41.53 -14.58 6.71
C LEU A 98 -42.64 -15.55 6.31
N VAL A 99 -43.79 -15.51 6.99
CA VAL A 99 -44.97 -16.31 6.65
C VAL A 99 -45.48 -15.96 5.25
N PHE A 100 -45.49 -14.68 4.86
CA PHE A 100 -45.80 -14.30 3.49
C PHE A 100 -44.88 -14.97 2.47
N HIS A 101 -43.57 -14.96 2.70
CA HIS A 101 -42.59 -15.61 1.82
C HIS A 101 -42.74 -17.14 1.80
N GLN A 102 -43.00 -17.75 2.95
CA GLN A 102 -43.28 -19.18 3.04
C GLN A 102 -44.51 -19.55 2.21
N ARG A 103 -45.63 -18.85 2.39
CA ARG A 103 -46.87 -19.10 1.63
C ARG A 103 -46.68 -18.92 0.13
N TYR A 104 -45.88 -17.94 -0.27
CA TYR A 104 -45.51 -17.75 -1.67
C TYR A 104 -44.76 -18.96 -2.23
N LEU A 105 -43.78 -19.49 -1.49
CA LEU A 105 -43.00 -20.64 -1.93
C LEU A 105 -43.81 -21.94 -1.91
N GLU A 106 -44.68 -22.11 -0.92
CA GLU A 106 -45.66 -23.21 -0.89
C GLU A 106 -46.56 -23.16 -2.14
N HIS A 107 -47.11 -21.99 -2.47
CA HIS A 107 -47.91 -21.81 -3.69
C HIS A 107 -47.10 -22.05 -4.97
N PHE A 108 -45.82 -21.67 -5.00
CA PHE A 108 -44.94 -21.96 -6.12
C PHE A 108 -44.77 -23.47 -6.33
N ILE A 109 -44.63 -24.25 -5.25
CA ILE A 109 -44.55 -25.72 -5.29
C ILE A 109 -45.87 -26.31 -5.79
N GLU A 110 -47.02 -25.81 -5.33
CA GLU A 110 -48.33 -26.25 -5.83
C GLU A 110 -48.47 -26.06 -7.36
N CYS A 111 -47.78 -25.07 -7.93
CA CYS A 111 -47.82 -24.75 -9.35
C CYS A 111 -46.69 -25.38 -10.18
N ASN A 112 -45.67 -25.97 -9.54
CA ASN A 112 -44.48 -26.51 -10.20
C ASN A 112 -44.10 -27.88 -9.63
N ASP A 113 -44.17 -28.91 -10.48
CA ASP A 113 -43.90 -30.30 -10.08
C ASP A 113 -42.40 -30.63 -9.91
N ASP A 114 -41.50 -29.68 -10.22
CA ASP A 114 -40.04 -29.87 -10.16
C ASP A 114 -39.49 -30.01 -8.72
N TYR A 115 -40.29 -29.66 -7.70
CA TYR A 115 -39.88 -29.69 -6.29
C TYR A 115 -40.96 -30.36 -5.45
N GLY A 116 -40.56 -31.27 -4.55
CA GLY A 116 -41.49 -31.96 -3.66
C GLY A 116 -41.79 -31.16 -2.40
N GLU A 117 -40.76 -30.56 -1.80
CA GLU A 117 -40.85 -29.80 -0.56
C GLU A 117 -40.14 -28.45 -0.65
N LEU A 118 -40.50 -27.53 0.25
CA LEU A 118 -39.82 -26.24 0.39
C LEU A 118 -38.31 -26.39 0.65
N GLN A 119 -37.93 -27.44 1.38
CA GLN A 119 -36.53 -27.75 1.67
C GLN A 119 -35.74 -28.08 0.39
N ASP A 120 -36.37 -28.62 -0.65
CA ASP A 120 -35.70 -28.92 -1.92
C ASP A 120 -35.28 -27.63 -2.63
N ILE A 121 -36.14 -26.61 -2.62
CA ILE A 121 -35.85 -25.28 -3.19
C ILE A 121 -34.70 -24.63 -2.41
N VAL A 122 -34.76 -24.68 -1.07
CA VAL A 122 -33.72 -24.10 -0.21
C VAL A 122 -32.39 -24.81 -0.39
N ALA A 123 -32.38 -26.15 -0.46
CA ALA A 123 -31.19 -26.95 -0.70
C ALA A 123 -30.59 -26.64 -2.09
N ARG A 124 -31.43 -26.59 -3.14
CA ARG A 124 -30.99 -26.22 -4.49
C ARG A 124 -30.40 -24.81 -4.52
N HIS A 125 -31.08 -23.83 -3.93
CA HIS A 125 -30.57 -22.47 -3.84
C HIS A 125 -29.23 -22.41 -3.11
N THR A 126 -29.11 -23.10 -1.98
CA THR A 126 -27.87 -23.14 -1.17
C THR A 126 -26.72 -23.75 -1.96
N ASN A 127 -26.96 -24.86 -2.66
CA ASN A 127 -25.96 -25.50 -3.51
C ASN A 127 -25.55 -24.60 -4.68
N LEU A 128 -26.51 -23.97 -5.36
CA LEU A 128 -26.23 -23.02 -6.44
C LEU A 128 -25.47 -21.79 -5.95
N ALA A 129 -25.83 -21.26 -4.78
CA ALA A 129 -25.13 -20.14 -4.17
C ALA A 129 -23.68 -20.51 -3.82
N SER A 130 -23.47 -21.67 -3.19
CA SER A 130 -22.13 -22.19 -2.88
C SER A 130 -21.31 -22.38 -4.15
N THR A 131 -21.88 -23.04 -5.15
CA THR A 131 -21.23 -23.29 -6.44
C THR A 131 -20.90 -21.97 -7.14
N ASN A 132 -21.78 -20.98 -7.08
CA ASN A 132 -21.55 -19.65 -7.68
C ASN A 132 -20.40 -18.91 -7.00
N VAL A 133 -20.28 -19.01 -5.68
CA VAL A 133 -19.14 -18.45 -4.92
C VAL A 133 -17.83 -19.11 -5.37
N GLU A 134 -17.81 -20.44 -5.48
CA GLU A 134 -16.65 -21.20 -5.93
C GLU A 134 -16.25 -20.86 -7.37
N LEU A 135 -17.23 -20.82 -8.29
CA LEU A 135 -17.02 -20.45 -9.69
C LEU A 135 -16.53 -19.01 -9.82
N SER A 136 -17.08 -18.08 -9.04
CA SER A 136 -16.64 -16.69 -9.01
C SER A 136 -15.20 -16.57 -8.53
N ALA A 137 -14.83 -17.30 -7.47
CA ALA A 137 -13.45 -17.34 -6.98
C ALA A 137 -12.50 -17.96 -8.03
N LYS A 138 -12.92 -19.03 -8.69
CA LYS A 138 -12.16 -19.65 -9.78
C LYS A 138 -11.97 -18.69 -10.95
N ARG A 139 -13.02 -17.97 -11.36
CA ARG A 139 -12.96 -16.95 -12.42
C ARG A 139 -11.93 -15.88 -12.06
N THR A 140 -11.97 -15.35 -10.84
CA THR A 140 -11.00 -14.35 -10.39
C THR A 140 -9.55 -14.87 -10.48
N ARG A 141 -9.29 -16.10 -10.03
CA ARG A 141 -7.95 -16.71 -10.14
C ARG A 141 -7.49 -16.88 -11.59
N VAL A 142 -8.39 -17.30 -12.48
CA VAL A 142 -8.06 -17.46 -13.90
C VAL A 142 -7.76 -16.11 -14.54
N LEU A 143 -8.55 -15.08 -14.25
CA LEU A 143 -8.29 -13.72 -14.75
C LEU A 143 -6.93 -13.20 -14.27
N GLN A 144 -6.61 -13.37 -12.98
CA GLN A 144 -5.29 -13.02 -12.44
C GLN A 144 -4.16 -13.77 -13.18
N SER A 145 -4.33 -15.08 -13.41
CA SER A 145 -3.34 -15.86 -14.16
C SER A 145 -3.19 -15.39 -15.61
N ILE A 146 -4.25 -14.94 -16.27
CA ILE A 146 -4.20 -14.38 -17.62
C ILE A 146 -3.44 -13.06 -17.62
N ASP A 147 -3.71 -12.18 -16.64
CA ASP A 147 -3.03 -10.91 -16.50
C ASP A 147 -1.52 -11.12 -16.28
N ASP A 148 -1.15 -12.05 -15.40
CA ASP A 148 0.24 -12.41 -15.13
C ASP A 148 0.95 -12.96 -16.38
N GLN A 149 0.29 -13.86 -17.13
CA GLN A 149 0.82 -14.41 -18.37
C GLN A 149 0.96 -13.34 -19.46
N THR A 150 0.01 -12.42 -19.55
CA THR A 150 0.03 -11.31 -20.50
C THR A 150 1.18 -10.35 -20.18
N ALA A 151 1.38 -10.03 -18.90
CA ALA A 151 2.51 -9.22 -18.45
C ALA A 151 3.85 -9.91 -18.72
N ALA A 152 3.96 -11.22 -18.46
CA ALA A 152 5.15 -11.99 -18.73
C ALA A 152 5.49 -12.04 -20.23
N LEU A 153 4.48 -12.22 -21.09
CA LEU A 153 4.64 -12.19 -22.54
C LEU A 153 5.11 -10.82 -23.03
N ALA A 154 4.49 -9.74 -22.54
CA ALA A 154 4.89 -8.37 -22.90
C ALA A 154 6.36 -8.10 -22.51
N ALA A 155 6.78 -8.51 -21.31
CA ALA A 155 8.16 -8.39 -20.87
C ALA A 155 9.14 -9.21 -21.72
N ALA A 156 8.76 -10.44 -22.11
CA ALA A 156 9.57 -11.29 -22.98
C ALA A 156 9.72 -10.68 -24.39
N LEU A 157 8.64 -10.14 -24.96
CA LEU A 157 8.68 -9.45 -26.26
C LEU A 157 9.55 -8.20 -26.21
N GLN A 158 9.44 -7.40 -25.15
CA GLN A 158 10.30 -6.23 -24.97
C GLN A 158 11.78 -6.63 -24.90
N LYS A 159 12.11 -7.64 -24.09
CA LYS A 159 13.48 -8.16 -23.98
C LYS A 159 14.01 -8.64 -25.33
N HIS A 160 13.20 -9.36 -26.10
CA HIS A 160 13.60 -9.82 -27.44
C HIS A 160 13.81 -8.65 -28.41
N SER A 161 12.96 -7.61 -28.36
CA SER A 161 13.13 -6.39 -29.14
C SER A 161 14.45 -5.70 -28.80
N ASP A 162 14.76 -5.56 -27.51
CA ASP A 162 16.01 -4.95 -27.04
C ASP A 162 17.24 -5.74 -27.54
N MET A 163 17.21 -7.08 -27.45
CA MET A 163 18.27 -7.95 -27.98
C MET A 163 18.44 -7.82 -29.50
N THR A 164 17.33 -7.66 -30.22
CA THR A 164 17.35 -7.46 -31.68
C THR A 164 18.01 -6.12 -32.03
N LEU A 165 17.69 -5.06 -31.29
CA LEU A 165 18.33 -3.75 -31.44
C LEU A 165 19.83 -3.82 -31.14
N GLU A 166 20.23 -4.50 -30.06
CA GLU A 166 21.64 -4.71 -29.72
C GLU A 166 22.40 -5.47 -30.81
N SER A 167 21.79 -6.53 -31.35
CA SER A 167 22.36 -7.32 -32.45
C SER A 167 22.50 -6.47 -33.72
N ASN A 168 21.48 -5.68 -34.06
CA ASN A 168 21.52 -4.78 -35.21
C ASN A 168 22.60 -3.70 -35.06
N ASN A 169 22.76 -3.12 -33.87
CA ASN A 169 23.84 -2.19 -33.57
C ASN A 169 25.22 -2.84 -33.75
N THR A 170 25.36 -4.10 -33.31
CA THR A 170 26.60 -4.86 -33.48
C THR A 170 26.90 -5.13 -34.96
N ILE A 171 25.88 -5.51 -35.75
CA ILE A 171 26.00 -5.69 -37.20
C ILE A 171 26.46 -4.39 -37.87
N ALA A 172 25.82 -3.26 -37.57
CA ALA A 172 26.19 -1.97 -38.12
C ALA A 172 27.65 -1.59 -37.78
N MET A 173 28.08 -1.82 -36.54
CA MET A 173 29.48 -1.61 -36.13
C MET A 173 30.45 -2.50 -36.92
N LEU A 174 30.13 -3.78 -37.10
CA LEU A 174 30.97 -4.72 -37.83
C LEU A 174 31.03 -4.38 -39.32
N GLN A 175 29.92 -3.96 -39.93
CA GLN A 175 29.87 -3.46 -41.31
C GLN A 175 30.76 -2.24 -41.49
N ALA A 176 30.67 -1.25 -40.59
CA ALA A 176 31.53 -0.07 -40.65
C ALA A 176 33.03 -0.42 -40.54
N LYS A 177 33.38 -1.40 -39.68
CA LYS A 177 34.77 -1.90 -39.57
C LYS A 177 35.21 -2.62 -40.85
N LEU A 178 34.34 -3.42 -41.45
CA LEU A 178 34.62 -4.13 -42.69
C LEU A 178 34.86 -3.14 -43.84
N GLU A 179 33.99 -2.16 -44.01
CA GLU A 179 34.12 -1.12 -45.04
C GLU A 179 35.41 -0.31 -44.85
N ALA A 180 35.76 0.05 -43.61
CA ALA A 180 37.02 0.73 -43.31
C ALA A 180 38.24 -0.11 -43.70
N ALA A 181 38.24 -1.41 -43.36
CA ALA A 181 39.32 -2.33 -43.71
C ALA A 181 39.41 -2.53 -45.23
N GLN A 182 38.28 -2.73 -45.92
CA GLN A 182 38.23 -2.86 -47.39
C GLN A 182 38.77 -1.61 -48.08
N ASN A 183 38.38 -0.41 -47.60
CA ASN A 183 38.91 0.84 -48.12
C ASN A 183 40.42 0.96 -47.92
N GLN A 184 40.94 0.52 -46.77
CA GLN A 184 42.38 0.52 -46.51
C GLN A 184 43.13 -0.47 -47.42
N THR A 185 42.60 -1.67 -47.60
CA THR A 185 43.15 -2.67 -48.52
C THR A 185 43.13 -2.17 -49.97
N ALA A 186 42.03 -1.56 -50.41
CA ALA A 186 41.92 -0.99 -51.76
C ALA A 186 42.97 0.12 -51.99
N LYS A 187 43.18 1.01 -51.01
CA LYS A 187 44.26 2.01 -51.06
C LYS A 187 45.63 1.36 -51.16
N ALA A 188 45.94 0.39 -50.30
CA ALA A 188 47.22 -0.32 -50.31
C ALA A 188 47.47 -1.04 -51.65
N GLN A 189 46.44 -1.69 -52.19
CA GLN A 189 46.51 -2.36 -53.49
C GLN A 189 46.75 -1.37 -54.63
N ALA A 190 46.08 -0.21 -54.64
CA ALA A 190 46.33 0.85 -55.62
C ALA A 190 47.78 1.38 -55.54
N HIS A 191 48.31 1.56 -54.33
CA HIS A 191 49.71 1.95 -54.13
C HIS A 191 50.67 0.88 -54.66
N TYR A 192 50.44 -0.40 -54.34
CA TYR A 192 51.24 -1.51 -54.81
C TYR A 192 51.21 -1.61 -56.34
N GLN A 193 50.04 -1.54 -56.97
CA GLN A 193 49.90 -1.59 -58.43
C GLN A 193 50.64 -0.44 -59.11
N ARG A 194 50.56 0.79 -58.56
CA ARG A 194 51.31 1.94 -59.09
C ARG A 194 52.82 1.70 -59.01
N ALA A 195 53.30 1.18 -57.88
CA ALA A 195 54.71 0.85 -57.71
C ALA A 195 55.15 -0.26 -58.67
N ALA A 196 54.38 -1.34 -58.78
CA ALA A 196 54.65 -2.46 -59.67
C ALA A 196 54.69 -2.04 -61.14
N SER A 197 53.72 -1.25 -61.62
CA SER A 197 53.72 -0.68 -62.97
C SER A 197 54.95 0.21 -63.22
N GLY A 198 55.34 1.02 -62.23
CA GLY A 198 56.55 1.83 -62.30
C GLY A 198 57.83 0.98 -62.40
N VAL A 199 57.92 -0.11 -61.65
CA VAL A 199 59.02 -1.07 -61.75
C VAL A 199 59.03 -1.76 -63.11
N SER A 200 57.89 -2.28 -63.58
CA SER A 200 57.77 -2.90 -64.91
C SER A 200 58.19 -1.95 -66.02
N HIS A 201 57.79 -0.68 -65.95
CA HIS A 201 58.21 0.33 -66.93
C HIS A 201 59.73 0.58 -66.91
N ARG A 202 60.33 0.72 -65.71
CA ARG A 202 61.79 0.86 -65.57
C ARG A 202 62.54 -0.38 -66.04
N THR A 203 62.04 -1.58 -65.74
CA THR A 203 62.61 -2.85 -66.18
C THR A 203 62.54 -2.99 -67.71
N LEU A 204 61.43 -2.59 -68.33
CA LEU A 204 61.29 -2.57 -69.78
C LEU A 204 62.30 -1.59 -70.42
N LEU A 205 62.37 -0.35 -69.93
CA LEU A 205 63.34 0.65 -70.40
C LEU A 205 64.77 0.14 -70.27
N LEU A 206 65.12 -0.44 -69.11
CA LEU A 206 66.44 -1.04 -68.91
C LEU A 206 66.70 -2.15 -69.93
N SER A 207 65.73 -3.03 -70.18
CA SER A 207 65.87 -4.11 -71.16
C SER A 207 66.04 -3.57 -72.59
N GLN A 208 65.28 -2.53 -72.97
CA GLN A 208 65.43 -1.85 -74.26
C GLN A 208 66.80 -1.20 -74.42
N VAL A 209 67.29 -0.50 -73.39
CA VAL A 209 68.65 0.08 -73.38
C VAL A 209 69.69 -1.03 -73.54
N LYS A 210 69.60 -2.11 -72.76
CA LYS A 210 70.51 -3.26 -72.88
C LYS A 210 70.54 -3.85 -74.29
N MET A 211 69.36 -4.04 -74.90
CA MET A 211 69.26 -4.55 -76.27
C MET A 211 69.83 -3.57 -77.30
N ALA A 212 69.49 -2.29 -77.22
CA ALA A 212 70.00 -1.27 -78.14
C ALA A 212 71.54 -1.16 -78.06
N THR A 213 72.09 -1.12 -76.85
CA THR A 213 73.55 -1.15 -76.62
C THR A 213 74.19 -2.41 -77.20
N SER A 214 73.64 -3.60 -76.91
CA SER A 214 74.19 -4.85 -77.44
C SER A 214 74.12 -4.91 -78.96
N ASN A 215 73.04 -4.40 -79.56
CA ASN A 215 72.88 -4.31 -81.00
C ASN A 215 73.95 -3.38 -81.60
N LEU A 216 74.14 -2.18 -81.03
CA LEU A 216 75.17 -1.23 -81.46
C LEU A 216 76.58 -1.82 -81.38
N VAL A 217 76.95 -2.49 -80.28
CA VAL A 217 78.26 -3.18 -80.18
C VAL A 217 78.40 -4.26 -81.25
N THR A 218 77.33 -5.01 -81.54
CA THR A 218 77.37 -6.03 -82.59
C THR A 218 77.58 -5.41 -83.97
N THR A 219 76.89 -4.30 -84.27
CA THR A 219 77.07 -3.53 -85.51
C THR A 219 78.50 -2.97 -85.62
N ILE A 220 79.02 -2.33 -84.57
CA ILE A 220 80.40 -1.81 -84.54
C ILE A 220 81.38 -2.97 -84.75
N ARG A 221 81.22 -4.09 -84.04
CA ARG A 221 82.08 -5.28 -84.18
C ARG A 221 82.08 -5.81 -85.62
N SER A 222 80.94 -5.75 -86.32
CA SER A 222 80.83 -6.16 -87.72
C SER A 222 81.58 -5.21 -88.68
N HIS A 223 81.57 -3.90 -88.43
CA HIS A 223 82.28 -2.91 -89.25
C HIS A 223 83.79 -2.88 -89.01
N PHE A 224 84.25 -3.21 -87.79
CA PHE A 224 85.67 -3.21 -87.43
C PHE A 224 86.30 -4.62 -87.42
N GLU A 225 85.75 -5.54 -88.23
CA GLU A 225 86.26 -6.92 -88.44
C GLU A 225 86.65 -7.65 -87.15
N GLY A 226 85.87 -7.49 -86.08
CA GLY A 226 86.09 -8.20 -84.82
C GLY A 226 87.22 -7.67 -83.92
N ARG A 227 87.80 -6.49 -84.19
CA ARG A 227 88.90 -5.91 -83.36
C ARG A 227 88.44 -5.35 -81.99
N MET A 228 87.17 -5.54 -81.62
CA MET A 228 86.62 -5.12 -80.32
C MET A 228 86.54 -6.29 -79.32
N ALA A 229 86.93 -6.05 -78.07
CA ALA A 229 86.88 -7.05 -76.99
C ALA A 229 85.46 -7.63 -76.79
N ASN A 230 85.39 -8.87 -76.30
CA ASN A 230 84.11 -9.50 -75.99
C ASN A 230 83.60 -9.00 -74.65
N VAL A 231 82.79 -7.96 -74.70
CA VAL A 231 82.27 -7.28 -73.51
C VAL A 231 80.87 -7.79 -73.17
N THR A 232 80.69 -8.27 -71.94
CA THR A 232 79.48 -8.93 -71.46
C THR A 232 78.53 -8.02 -70.68
N THR A 233 79.03 -7.00 -69.99
CA THR A 233 78.18 -6.12 -69.18
C THR A 233 77.73 -4.90 -69.99
N THR A 234 76.46 -4.48 -69.84
CA THR A 234 75.92 -3.32 -70.58
C THR A 234 76.70 -2.02 -70.36
N MET A 235 77.25 -1.81 -69.17
CA MET A 235 78.05 -0.62 -68.87
C MET A 235 79.35 -0.62 -69.66
N GLU A 236 80.08 -1.73 -69.59
CA GLU A 236 81.31 -1.92 -70.36
C GLU A 236 81.04 -1.84 -71.88
N GLN A 237 79.88 -2.30 -72.35
CA GLN A 237 79.46 -2.17 -73.75
C GLN A 237 79.21 -0.70 -74.15
N LEU A 238 78.58 0.11 -73.28
CA LEU A 238 78.42 1.54 -73.50
C LEU A 238 79.77 2.28 -73.51
N ASP A 239 80.69 1.92 -72.61
CA ASP A 239 82.03 2.50 -72.57
C ASP A 239 82.80 2.17 -73.86
N ALA A 240 82.71 0.92 -74.34
CA ALA A 240 83.29 0.51 -75.61
C ALA A 240 82.71 1.29 -76.81
N ILE A 241 81.39 1.50 -76.85
CA ILE A 241 80.75 2.37 -77.85
C ILE A 241 81.29 3.80 -77.74
N HIS A 242 81.42 4.33 -76.53
CA HIS A 242 81.88 5.70 -76.30
C HIS A 242 83.31 5.93 -76.79
N VAL A 243 84.22 4.98 -76.55
CA VAL A 243 85.60 5.04 -77.06
C VAL A 243 85.60 5.07 -78.58
N VAL A 244 84.87 4.15 -79.24
CA VAL A 244 84.80 4.11 -80.71
C VAL A 244 84.19 5.38 -81.30
N ILE A 245 83.12 5.92 -80.71
CA ILE A 245 82.53 7.18 -81.17
C ILE A 245 83.53 8.33 -81.00
N SER A 246 84.24 8.39 -79.88
CA SER A 246 85.24 9.43 -79.61
C SER A 246 86.44 9.34 -80.56
N ASP A 247 86.89 8.12 -80.87
CA ASP A 247 87.95 7.87 -81.85
C ASP A 247 87.48 8.27 -83.26
N LEU A 248 86.25 7.92 -83.65
CA LEU A 248 85.67 8.34 -84.93
C LEU A 248 85.51 9.87 -85.01
N ASP A 249 85.10 10.52 -83.93
CA ASP A 249 84.98 11.98 -83.87
C ASP A 249 86.36 12.65 -83.93
N ALA A 250 87.37 12.11 -83.24
CA ALA A 250 88.75 12.56 -83.34
C ALA A 250 89.31 12.40 -84.75
N ILE A 251 89.02 11.28 -85.43
CA ILE A 251 89.40 11.05 -86.84
C ILE A 251 88.67 12.04 -87.75
N CYS A 252 87.38 12.25 -87.59
CA CYS A 252 86.61 13.22 -88.37
C CYS A 252 87.11 14.65 -88.18
N ARG A 253 87.46 15.06 -86.95
CA ARG A 253 88.09 16.34 -86.66
C ARG A 253 89.49 16.44 -87.27
N ALA A 254 90.30 15.39 -87.19
CA ALA A 254 91.61 15.34 -87.84
C ALA A 254 91.50 15.43 -89.38
N LYS A 255 90.46 14.83 -89.98
CA LYS A 255 90.14 14.93 -91.40
C LYS A 255 89.60 16.31 -91.80
N ALA A 256 88.92 17.01 -90.89
CA ALA A 256 88.47 18.39 -91.09
C ALA A 256 89.61 19.41 -90.98
N LEU A 257 90.70 19.10 -90.25
CA LEU A 257 91.91 19.92 -90.16
C LEU A 257 92.92 19.65 -91.28
N ASN A 258 92.79 18.57 -92.05
CA ASN A 258 93.55 18.28 -93.28
C ASN A 258 92.60 17.80 -94.41
N PRO A 259 91.96 18.73 -95.13
CA PRO A 259 91.17 18.41 -96.31
C PRO A 259 92.09 18.32 -97.54
N ASP A 260 92.35 17.09 -98.01
CA ASP A 260 92.70 16.86 -99.42
C ASP A 260 91.42 16.95 -100.28
#